data_AF-A0A7S1XKP0-F1
#
_entry.id   AF-A0A7S1XKP0-F1
#
_cell.length_a   1.000
_cell.length_b   1.000
_cell.length_c   1.000
_cell.angle_alpha   90.00
_cell.angle_beta   90.00
_cell.angle_gamma   90.00
#
_symmetry.space_group_name_H-M   'P 1'
#
loop_
_entity.id
_entity.type
_entity.pdbx_description
1 polymer ?
#
loop_
_entity_poly.entity_id
_entity_poly.type
_entity_poly.pdbx_seq_one_letter_code
_entity_poly.pdbx_strand_id
1 'polypeptide(L)'
;MPVDIMKRFVPKKWSAMPFFRQMDELEGIPVINLHMWFDKKLKNVDHLCFSRSPLLSVYADMSTTCKEYYDEEKSMLELVFAPCSPIAGGNVNWIKKSNEEIIEVCTRGLRN
;
A
#
# COMPACT_ATOMS: atom_id res chain seq x y z
N MET A 1 -16.07 -9.30 -2.84
CA MET A 1 -15.50 -9.79 -1.56
C MET A 1 -14.12 -10.35 -1.85
N PRO A 2 -13.08 -10.05 -1.05
CA PRO A 2 -11.74 -10.63 -1.22
C PRO A 2 -11.79 -12.16 -1.28
N VAL A 3 -10.93 -12.77 -2.11
CA VAL A 3 -10.93 -14.22 -2.33
C VAL A 3 -10.66 -14.99 -1.03
N ASP A 4 -9.80 -14.46 -0.15
CA ASP A 4 -9.49 -15.07 1.15
C ASP A 4 -10.73 -15.16 2.06
N ILE A 5 -11.64 -14.19 1.94
CA ILE A 5 -12.91 -14.19 2.66
C ILE A 5 -13.90 -15.13 1.95
N MET A 6 -14.00 -15.08 0.62
CA MET A 6 -14.83 -15.99 -0.18
C MET A 6 -14.54 -17.46 0.16
N LYS A 7 -13.26 -17.86 0.23
CA LYS A 7 -12.82 -19.21 0.60
C LYS A 7 -13.43 -19.70 1.92
N ARG A 8 -13.61 -18.81 2.90
CA ARG A 8 -14.20 -19.14 4.21
C ARG A 8 -15.71 -19.37 4.15
N PHE A 9 -16.38 -18.77 3.16
CA PHE A 9 -17.83 -18.88 2.99
C PHE A 9 -18.25 -19.99 2.02
N VAL A 10 -17.32 -20.59 1.26
CA VAL A 10 -17.64 -21.70 0.35
C VAL A 10 -18.18 -22.90 1.15
N PRO A 11 -19.40 -23.38 0.88
CA PRO A 11 -19.91 -24.59 1.52
C PRO A 11 -18.99 -25.78 1.24
N LYS A 12 -18.78 -26.65 2.24
CA LYS A 12 -17.95 -27.87 2.09
C LYS A 12 -18.38 -28.77 0.92
N LYS A 13 -19.66 -28.74 0.53
CA LYS A 13 -20.17 -29.49 -0.62
C LYS A 13 -19.63 -28.98 -1.96
N TRP A 14 -19.25 -27.71 -2.02
CA TRP A 14 -18.80 -27.03 -3.24
C TRP A 14 -17.28 -26.96 -3.35
N SER A 15 -16.54 -27.13 -2.24
CA SER A 15 -15.08 -27.02 -2.21
C SER A 15 -14.34 -28.04 -3.08
N ALA A 16 -14.99 -29.17 -3.42
CA ALA A 16 -14.42 -30.18 -4.32
C ALA A 16 -14.70 -29.91 -5.81
N MET A 17 -15.60 -28.97 -6.14
CA MET A 17 -15.91 -28.66 -7.53
C MET A 17 -14.72 -27.93 -8.17
N PRO A 18 -14.33 -28.25 -9.42
CA PRO A 18 -13.16 -27.66 -10.07
C PRO A 18 -13.16 -26.13 -10.05
N PHE A 19 -14.34 -25.52 -10.25
CA PHE A 19 -14.52 -24.06 -10.22
C PHE A 19 -14.08 -23.43 -8.88
N PHE A 20 -14.53 -23.97 -7.75
CA PHE A 20 -14.19 -23.40 -6.43
C PHE A 20 -12.76 -23.74 -6.00
N ARG A 21 -12.23 -24.88 -6.46
CA ARG A 21 -10.84 -25.29 -6.19
C ARG A 21 -9.81 -24.38 -6.85
N GLN A 22 -10.12 -23.80 -8.01
CA GLN A 22 -9.24 -22.82 -8.67
C GLN A 22 -8.95 -21.59 -7.80
N MET A 23 -9.82 -21.28 -6.82
CA MET A 23 -9.54 -20.17 -5.91
C MET A 23 -8.34 -20.45 -4.99
N ASP A 24 -7.97 -21.71 -4.76
CA ASP A 24 -6.83 -22.06 -3.89
C ASP A 24 -5.52 -21.43 -4.40
N GLU A 25 -5.38 -21.24 -5.72
CA GLU A 25 -4.25 -20.60 -6.38
C GLU A 25 -4.20 -19.07 -6.20
N LEU A 26 -5.27 -18.47 -5.68
CA LEU A 26 -5.38 -17.02 -5.49
C LEU A 26 -5.09 -16.64 -4.03
N GLU A 27 -4.08 -15.81 -3.80
CA GLU A 27 -3.69 -15.39 -2.46
C GLU A 27 -3.67 -13.86 -2.35
N GLY A 28 -4.23 -13.34 -1.25
CA GLY A 28 -4.15 -11.94 -0.92
C GLY A 28 -2.72 -11.53 -0.53
N ILE A 29 -2.16 -10.57 -1.27
CA ILE A 29 -0.85 -9.99 -0.95
C ILE A 29 -1.02 -8.78 -0.05
N PRO A 30 -0.30 -8.69 1.08
CA PRO A 30 -0.41 -7.53 1.95
C PRO A 30 0.22 -6.30 1.30
N VAL A 31 -0.32 -5.13 1.64
CA VAL A 31 0.18 -3.81 1.23
C VAL A 31 -0.06 -2.83 2.38
N ILE A 32 0.82 -1.83 2.52
CA ILE A 32 0.64 -0.73 3.47
C ILE A 32 0.47 0.56 2.67
N ASN A 33 -0.52 1.36 3.04
CA ASN A 33 -0.74 2.68 2.47
C ASN A 33 -0.51 3.73 3.57
N LEU A 34 0.31 4.73 3.25
CA LEU A 34 0.79 5.75 4.19
C LEU A 34 0.27 7.11 3.76
N HIS A 35 -0.27 7.85 4.72
CA HIS A 35 -0.66 9.25 4.54
C HIS A 35 0.17 10.12 5.48
N MET A 36 1.00 11.00 4.92
CA MET A 36 1.87 11.90 5.69
C MET A 36 1.53 13.36 5.39
N TRP A 37 1.23 14.12 6.43
CA TRP A 37 0.98 15.55 6.35
C TRP A 37 2.25 16.33 6.67
N PHE A 38 2.58 17.27 5.79
CA PHE A 38 3.67 18.20 5.94
C PHE A 38 3.13 19.58 6.31
N ASP A 39 3.89 20.30 7.13
CA ASP A 39 3.57 21.65 7.61
C ASP A 39 3.68 22.72 6.52
N LYS A 40 4.33 22.39 5.39
CA LYS A 40 4.51 23.27 4.24
C LYS A 40 4.16 22.56 2.93
N LYS A 41 3.71 23.35 1.95
CA LYS A 41 3.48 22.90 0.58
C LYS A 41 4.80 22.51 -0.08
N LEU A 42 4.87 21.26 -0.52
CA LEU A 42 5.99 20.72 -1.27
C LEU A 42 5.90 21.18 -2.73
N LYS A 43 7.06 21.46 -3.34
CA LYS A 43 7.14 21.68 -4.79
C LYS A 43 7.12 20.32 -5.48
N ASN A 44 6.01 19.99 -6.15
CA ASN A 44 5.83 18.70 -6.81
C ASN A 44 5.06 18.84 -8.12
N VAL A 45 4.93 17.71 -8.81
CA VAL A 45 4.14 17.56 -10.03
C VAL A 45 2.72 17.14 -9.66
N ASP A 46 1.74 17.62 -10.42
CA ASP A 46 0.33 17.23 -10.31
C ASP A 46 0.08 15.85 -10.98
N HIS A 47 0.80 14.83 -10.52
CA HIS A 47 0.74 13.48 -11.07
C HIS A 47 1.15 12.40 -10.06
N LEU A 48 0.74 11.17 -10.33
CA LEU A 48 1.29 9.99 -9.69
C LEU A 48 2.76 9.81 -10.07
N CYS A 49 3.62 9.60 -9.08
CA CYS A 49 5.06 9.44 -9.26
C CYS A 49 5.52 8.03 -8.90
N PHE A 50 6.48 7.50 -9.65
CA PHE A 50 7.18 6.26 -9.30
C PHE A 50 8.41 6.60 -8.46
N SER A 51 8.47 6.10 -7.22
CA SER A 51 9.57 6.45 -6.31
C SER A 51 10.93 5.85 -6.71
N ARG A 52 10.91 4.72 -7.43
CA ARG A 52 12.09 3.86 -7.70
C ARG A 52 12.82 3.41 -6.42
N SER A 53 12.16 3.49 -5.26
CA SER A 53 12.65 2.98 -3.99
C SER A 53 12.47 1.46 -3.91
N PRO A 54 13.34 0.73 -3.20
CA PRO A 54 13.14 -0.70 -2.95
C PRO A 54 11.95 -1.01 -2.04
N LEU A 55 11.40 -0.02 -1.32
CA LEU A 55 10.32 -0.19 -0.35
C LEU A 55 9.06 0.63 -0.64
N LEU A 56 9.18 1.65 -1.48
CA LEU A 56 8.06 2.48 -1.90
C LEU A 56 7.79 2.20 -3.37
N SER A 57 6.51 2.02 -3.70
CA SER A 57 6.10 1.82 -5.09
C SER A 57 5.81 3.19 -5.72
N VAL A 58 4.52 3.55 -5.76
CA VAL A 58 4.04 4.85 -6.24
C VAL A 58 3.73 5.79 -5.07
N TYR A 59 3.80 7.09 -5.33
CA TYR A 59 3.37 8.13 -4.41
C TYR A 59 2.73 9.30 -5.16
N ALA A 60 1.89 10.07 -4.46
CA ALA A 60 1.31 11.30 -4.97
C ALA A 60 1.12 12.31 -3.83
N ASP A 61 1.19 13.60 -4.14
CA ASP A 61 0.67 14.61 -3.22
C ASP A 61 -0.82 14.82 -3.47
N MET A 62 -1.62 14.21 -2.62
CA MET A 62 -3.07 14.25 -2.70
C MET A 62 -3.62 15.65 -2.50
N SER A 63 -2.88 16.54 -1.82
CA SER A 63 -3.27 17.96 -1.71
C SER A 63 -3.11 18.75 -3.01
N THR A 64 -2.54 18.13 -4.05
CA THR A 64 -2.45 18.69 -5.40
C THR A 64 -3.33 17.89 -6.35
N THR A 65 -3.21 16.56 -6.34
CA THR A 65 -3.85 15.67 -7.33
C THR A 65 -5.32 15.36 -7.05
N CYS A 66 -5.77 15.48 -5.81
CA CYS A 66 -7.14 15.19 -5.41
C CYS A 66 -7.88 16.47 -4.99
N LYS A 67 -8.98 16.78 -5.70
CA LYS A 67 -9.78 17.99 -5.46
C LYS A 67 -10.34 18.10 -4.04
N GLU A 68 -10.69 16.97 -3.43
CA GLU A 68 -11.25 16.94 -2.06
C GLU A 68 -10.19 17.22 -0.98
N TYR A 69 -8.92 16.94 -1.28
CA TYR A 69 -7.81 17.12 -0.34
C TYR A 69 -6.97 18.36 -0.64
N TYR A 70 -7.40 19.19 -1.58
CA TYR A 70 -6.63 20.35 -2.05
C TYR A 70 -6.29 21.33 -0.92
N ASP A 71 -5.01 21.66 -0.80
CA ASP A 71 -4.48 22.59 0.20
C ASP A 71 -3.31 23.37 -0.42
N GLU A 72 -3.31 24.70 -0.33
CA GLU A 72 -2.26 25.57 -0.89
C GLU A 72 -1.04 25.72 0.04
N GLU A 73 -1.22 25.49 1.34
CA GLU A 73 -0.23 25.76 2.38
C GLU A 73 0.44 24.48 2.88
N LYS A 74 -0.25 23.34 2.81
CA LYS A 74 0.21 22.04 3.31
C LYS A 74 0.20 20.98 2.22
N SER A 75 1.04 19.97 2.40
CA SER A 75 1.09 18.80 1.52
C SER A 75 0.66 17.53 2.24
N MET A 76 -0.07 16.66 1.54
CA MET A 76 -0.46 15.34 2.00
C MET A 76 0.08 14.30 1.03
N LEU A 77 1.19 13.66 1.40
CA LEU A 77 1.75 12.59 0.58
C LEU A 77 1.05 11.27 0.91
N GLU A 78 0.47 10.66 -0.12
CA GLU A 78 0.00 9.27 -0.09
C GLU A 78 1.04 8.38 -0.77
N LEU A 79 1.48 7.32 -0.07
CA LEU A 79 2.52 6.42 -0.55
C LEU A 79 2.09 4.96 -0.41
N VAL A 80 2.37 4.18 -1.46
CA VAL A 80 2.24 2.73 -1.43
C VAL A 80 3.55 2.10 -0.98
N PHE A 81 3.52 1.42 0.16
CA PHE A 81 4.66 0.68 0.70
C PHE A 81 4.55 -0.79 0.29
N ALA A 82 5.45 -1.19 -0.59
CA ALA A 82 5.55 -2.54 -1.12
C ALA A 82 7.00 -2.83 -1.57
N PRO A 83 7.53 -4.03 -1.32
CA PRO A 83 6.87 -5.18 -0.68
C PRO A 83 6.86 -5.09 0.86
N CYS A 84 5.74 -5.45 1.50
CA CYS A 84 5.58 -5.32 2.95
C CYS A 84 5.69 -6.65 3.74
N SER A 85 5.95 -7.78 3.07
CA SER A 85 6.13 -9.09 3.72
C SER A 85 6.88 -10.11 2.83
N PRO A 86 7.38 -11.23 3.38
CA PRO A 86 7.98 -12.32 2.60
C PRO A 86 7.10 -12.88 1.50
N ILE A 87 5.80 -13.01 1.75
CA ILE A 87 4.86 -13.52 0.74
C ILE A 87 4.65 -12.53 -0.41
N ALA A 88 4.86 -11.24 -0.14
CA ALA A 88 4.87 -10.17 -1.13
C ALA A 88 6.24 -9.99 -1.83
N GLY A 89 7.23 -10.85 -1.55
CA GLY A 89 8.59 -10.74 -2.10
C GLY A 89 9.55 -9.83 -1.32
N GLY A 90 9.21 -9.44 -0.08
CA GLY A 90 10.04 -8.58 0.76
C GLY A 90 10.75 -9.35 1.89
N ASN A 91 11.97 -8.94 2.27
CA ASN A 91 12.74 -9.66 3.31
C ASN A 91 12.23 -9.42 4.75
N VAL A 92 11.40 -8.40 4.95
CA VAL A 92 10.92 -7.96 6.27
C VAL A 92 9.40 -8.01 6.27
N ASN A 93 8.85 -8.53 7.37
CA ASN A 93 7.41 -8.46 7.61
C ASN A 93 7.04 -7.12 8.24
N TRP A 94 6.88 -6.11 7.40
CA TRP A 94 6.53 -4.74 7.80
C TRP A 94 5.14 -4.63 8.43
N ILE A 95 4.22 -5.55 8.12
CA ILE A 95 2.90 -5.61 8.76
C ILE A 95 2.99 -5.84 10.28
N LYS A 96 4.08 -6.44 10.76
CA LYS A 96 4.33 -6.68 12.19
C LYS A 96 5.14 -5.58 12.87
N LYS A 97 5.57 -4.56 12.13
CA LYS A 97 6.39 -3.45 12.64
C LYS A 97 5.51 -2.34 13.20
N SER A 98 6.09 -1.49 14.06
CA SER A 98 5.37 -0.34 14.58
C SER A 98 5.19 0.73 13.50
N ASN A 99 4.21 1.62 13.70
CA ASN A 99 3.99 2.74 12.79
C ASN A 99 5.22 3.66 12.75
N GLU A 100 5.89 3.87 13.88
CA GLU A 100 7.10 4.69 13.98
C GLU A 100 8.23 4.11 13.14
N GLU A 101 8.48 2.79 13.20
CA GLU A 101 9.49 2.12 12.36
C GLU A 101 9.18 2.29 10.87
N ILE A 102 7.90 2.14 10.47
CA ILE A 102 7.49 2.30 9.07
C ILE A 102 7.70 3.74 8.61
N ILE A 103 7.25 4.72 9.40
CA ILE A 103 7.37 6.15 9.09
C ILE A 103 8.84 6.58 9.02
N GLU A 104 9.70 6.08 9.92
CA GLU A 104 11.13 6.39 9.92
C GLU A 104 11.78 5.95 8.60
N VAL A 105 11.51 4.72 8.17
CA VAL A 105 12.08 4.15 6.94
C VAL A 105 11.55 4.86 5.70
N CYS A 106 10.26 5.21 5.67
CA CYS A 106 9.68 6.01 4.59
C CYS A 106 10.30 7.39 4.49
N THR A 107 10.46 8.06 5.63
CA THR A 107 11.07 9.39 5.70
C THR A 107 12.53 9.35 5.24
N ARG A 108 13.28 8.29 5.59
CA ARG A 108 14.62 8.06 5.05
C ARG A 108 14.62 7.90 3.53
N GLY A 109 13.65 7.18 2.98
CA GLY A 109 13.53 6.98 1.53
C GLY A 109 13.25 8.27 0.74
N LEU A 110 12.59 9.25 1.37
CA LEU A 110 12.25 10.54 0.74
C LEU A 110 13.38 11.59 0.82
N ARG A 111 14.44 11.35 1.59
CA ARG A 111 15.55 12.30 1.80
C ARG A 111 16.70 12.18 0.79
N ASN A 112 16.63 11.22 -0.14
CA ASN A 112 17.68 10.96 -1.13
C ASN A 112 17.50 11.75 -2.42
#